data_AF-A0A401ISU3-F1
#
_entry.id   AF-A0A401ISU3-F1
#
_cell.length_a   1.000
_cell.length_b   1.000
_cell.length_c   1.000
_cell.angle_alpha   90.00
_cell.angle_beta   90.00
_cell.angle_gamma   90.00
#
_symmetry.space_group_name_H-M   'P 1'
#
loop_
_entity.id
_entity.type
_entity.pdbx_description
1 polymer ?
#
loop_
_entity_poly.entity_id
_entity_poly.type
_entity_poly.pdbx_seq_one_letter_code
_entity_poly.pdbx_strand_id
1 'polypeptide(L)'
;MNNLLKALKTEYPWLKDVDATALQAANGNLHDAFQRFFNKELSNGFPRFKSKKNYAQSYTSKAVNQNIKVIDEHHLKLPKLGQVYFRAGRILTGKVRRATVRINSQGQYYATILIEGEK
;
A
#
# COMPACT_ATOMS: atom_id res chain seq x y z
N MET A 1 -0.85 -2.11 -17.57
CA MET A 1 -1.50 -3.32 -16.97
C MET A 1 -2.76 -3.02 -16.13
N ASN A 2 -3.21 -1.78 -15.90
CA ASN A 2 -4.35 -1.53 -14.98
C ASN A 2 -5.74 -1.78 -15.58
N ASN A 3 -5.86 -1.99 -16.89
CA ASN A 3 -7.15 -2.12 -17.57
C ASN A 3 -7.95 -3.36 -17.12
N LEU A 4 -7.25 -4.43 -16.74
CA LEU A 4 -7.86 -5.68 -16.26
C LEU A 4 -8.52 -5.54 -14.88
N LEU A 5 -8.18 -4.52 -14.09
CA LEU A 5 -8.75 -4.33 -12.75
C LEU A 5 -10.27 -4.10 -12.79
N LYS A 6 -10.82 -3.56 -13.88
CA LYS A 6 -12.26 -3.38 -14.04
C LYS A 6 -12.99 -4.72 -14.16
N ALA A 7 -12.51 -5.58 -15.05
CA ALA A 7 -13.07 -6.92 -15.24
C ALA A 7 -12.93 -7.76 -13.96
N LEU A 8 -11.76 -7.73 -13.31
CA LEU A 8 -11.52 -8.46 -12.07
C LEU A 8 -12.45 -8.01 -10.94
N LYS A 9 -12.82 -6.72 -10.86
CA LYS A 9 -13.80 -6.24 -9.85
C LYS A 9 -15.21 -6.73 -10.12
N THR A 10 -15.54 -7.09 -11.36
CA THR A 10 -16.83 -7.70 -11.71
C THR A 10 -16.83 -9.17 -11.32
N GLU A 11 -15.76 -9.89 -11.64
CA GLU A 11 -15.59 -11.32 -11.33
C GLU A 11 -15.41 -11.57 -9.82
N TYR A 12 -14.68 -10.69 -9.13
CA TYR A 12 -14.38 -10.77 -7.69
C TYR A 12 -14.92 -9.53 -6.96
N PRO A 13 -16.19 -9.53 -6.52
CA PRO A 13 -16.82 -8.38 -5.90
C PRO A 13 -16.09 -7.82 -4.67
N TRP A 14 -15.43 -8.67 -3.88
CA TRP A 14 -14.65 -8.28 -2.70
C TRP A 14 -13.50 -7.32 -3.01
N LEU A 15 -13.04 -7.23 -4.27
CA LEU A 15 -12.06 -6.23 -4.71
C LEU A 15 -12.61 -4.79 -4.70
N LYS A 16 -13.93 -4.60 -4.58
CA LYS A 16 -14.55 -3.27 -4.45
C LYS A 16 -14.45 -2.70 -3.04
N ASP A 17 -14.26 -3.57 -2.04
CA ASP A 17 -14.11 -3.19 -0.63
C ASP A 17 -12.73 -2.57 -0.36
N VAL A 18 -11.73 -3.02 -1.11
CA VAL A 18 -10.36 -2.52 -1.05
C VAL A 18 -10.22 -1.19 -1.79
N ASP A 19 -9.33 -0.33 -1.29
CA ASP A 19 -8.95 0.90 -1.99
C ASP A 19 -8.39 0.62 -3.39
N ALA A 20 -8.86 1.37 -4.38
CA ALA A 20 -8.47 1.19 -5.78
C ALA A 20 -6.98 1.43 -5.99
N THR A 21 -6.38 2.39 -5.28
CA THR A 21 -4.95 2.70 -5.43
C THR A 21 -4.07 1.60 -4.83
N ALA A 22 -4.56 0.90 -3.81
CA ALA A 22 -3.88 -0.26 -3.24
C ALA A 22 -3.80 -1.43 -4.24
N LEU A 23 -4.88 -1.69 -4.98
CA LEU A 23 -4.89 -2.68 -6.05
C LEU A 23 -3.93 -2.31 -7.19
N GLN A 24 -3.89 -1.03 -7.57
CA GLN A 24 -2.95 -0.52 -8.57
C GLN A 24 -1.49 -0.63 -8.09
N ALA A 25 -1.23 -0.38 -6.81
CA ALA A 25 0.10 -0.55 -6.22
C ALA A 25 0.54 -2.02 -6.23
N ALA A 26 -0.36 -2.95 -5.91
CA ALA A 26 -0.08 -4.39 -5.99
C ALA A 26 0.26 -4.82 -7.42
N ASN A 27 -0.47 -4.32 -8.42
CA ASN A 27 -0.18 -4.56 -9.83
C ASN A 27 1.16 -3.94 -10.27
N GLY A 28 1.48 -2.74 -9.78
CA GLY A 28 2.77 -2.09 -10.01
C GLY A 28 3.94 -2.91 -9.47
N ASN A 29 3.80 -3.47 -8.26
CA ASN A 29 4.80 -4.36 -7.67
C ASN A 29 4.97 -5.65 -8.48
N LEU A 30 3.88 -6.22 -9.00
CA LEU A 30 3.93 -7.38 -9.89
C LEU A 30 4.71 -7.07 -11.16
N HIS A 31 4.39 -5.93 -11.80
CA HIS A 31 5.07 -5.48 -13.00
C HIS A 31 6.57 -5.26 -12.75
N ASP A 32 6.94 -4.53 -11.69
CA ASP A 32 8.33 -4.30 -11.30
C ASP A 32 9.08 -5.61 -11.03
N ALA A 33 8.46 -6.56 -10.32
CA ALA A 33 9.06 -7.87 -10.06
C ALA A 33 9.39 -8.63 -11.34
N PHE A 34 8.48 -8.63 -12.32
CA PHE A 34 8.74 -9.26 -13.62
C PHE A 34 9.78 -8.51 -14.45
N GLN A 35 9.77 -7.17 -14.46
CA GLN A 35 10.81 -6.37 -15.12
C GLN A 35 12.20 -6.72 -14.57
N ARG A 36 12.32 -6.84 -13.24
CA ARG A 36 13.57 -7.24 -12.57
C ARG A 36 13.97 -8.68 -12.85
N PHE A 37 13.01 -9.59 -12.99
CA PHE A 37 13.26 -10.99 -13.33
C PHE A 37 13.85 -11.15 -14.73
N PHE A 38 13.37 -10.38 -15.71
CA PHE A 38 13.88 -10.43 -17.07
C PHE A 38 15.19 -9.62 -17.27
N ASN A 39 15.55 -8.76 -16.32
CA ASN A 39 16.82 -8.06 -16.35
C ASN A 39 17.97 -8.99 -15.93
N LYS A 40 18.82 -9.35 -16.91
CA LYS A 40 19.96 -10.26 -16.73
C LYS A 40 21.04 -9.73 -15.78
N GLU A 41 21.14 -8.42 -15.59
CA GLU A 41 22.16 -7.79 -14.74
C GLU A 41 21.83 -7.88 -13.25
N LEU A 42 20.55 -7.96 -12.89
CA LEU A 42 20.09 -7.86 -11.50
C LEU A 42 20.09 -9.20 -10.74
N SER A 43 20.50 -10.31 -11.39
CA SER A 43 20.58 -11.68 -10.84
C SER A 43 19.42 -12.10 -9.91
N ASN A 44 18.19 -11.66 -10.24
CA ASN A 44 17.01 -11.92 -9.42
C ASN A 44 16.37 -13.28 -9.77
N GLY A 45 15.86 -13.97 -8.76
CA GLY A 45 15.05 -15.18 -8.93
C GLY A 45 13.63 -14.89 -9.45
N PHE A 46 12.87 -15.97 -9.70
CA PHE A 46 11.48 -15.86 -10.17
C PHE A 46 10.58 -15.14 -9.14
N PRO A 47 9.70 -14.22 -9.57
CA PRO A 47 8.75 -13.55 -8.68
C PRO A 47 7.85 -14.54 -7.94
N ARG A 48 7.62 -14.28 -6.64
CA ARG A 48 6.77 -15.14 -5.81
C ARG A 48 5.45 -14.46 -5.48
N PHE A 49 4.35 -15.22 -5.57
CA PHE A 49 3.05 -14.73 -5.13
C PHE A 49 3.00 -14.52 -3.61
N LYS A 50 2.20 -13.54 -3.17
CA LYS A 50 1.92 -13.36 -1.75
C LYS A 50 1.17 -14.57 -1.22
N SER A 51 1.57 -15.05 -0.05
CA SER A 51 0.91 -16.17 0.63
C SER A 51 0.29 -15.68 1.93
N LYS A 52 -0.93 -16.18 2.25
CA LYS A 52 -1.58 -15.93 3.55
C LYS A 52 -0.75 -16.45 4.72
N LYS A 53 0.07 -17.49 4.50
CA LYS A 53 0.97 -18.06 5.52
C LYS A 53 2.17 -17.17 5.83
N ASN A 54 2.44 -16.15 5.01
CA ASN A 54 3.51 -15.21 5.29
C ASN A 54 3.04 -14.25 6.39
N TYR A 55 3.81 -14.19 7.48
CA TYR A 55 3.58 -13.30 8.61
C TYR A 55 3.88 -11.83 8.30
N ALA A 56 4.76 -11.57 7.32
CA ALA A 56 5.10 -10.22 6.89
C ALA A 56 4.18 -9.80 5.73
N GLN A 57 3.01 -9.28 6.07
CA GLN A 57 2.06 -8.76 5.09
C GLN A 57 2.07 -7.24 5.09
N SER A 58 1.90 -6.67 3.89
CA SER A 58 1.79 -5.24 3.72
C SER A 58 0.88 -4.91 2.56
N TYR A 59 0.25 -3.74 2.66
CA TYR A 59 -0.39 -3.09 1.54
C TYR A 59 0.02 -1.62 1.50
N THR A 60 0.11 -1.06 0.29
CA THR A 60 0.47 0.33 0.07
C THR A 60 -0.65 1.00 -0.68
N SER A 61 -1.16 2.11 -0.16
CA SER A 61 -2.14 2.97 -0.80
C SER A 61 -1.48 4.30 -1.17
N LYS A 62 -1.80 4.83 -2.36
CA LYS A 62 -1.32 6.13 -2.82
C LYS A 62 -2.34 7.19 -2.42
N ALA A 63 -1.83 8.34 -1.97
CA ALA A 63 -2.68 9.47 -1.69
C ALA A 63 -3.18 10.06 -3.01
N VAL A 64 -4.50 10.05 -3.19
CA VAL A 64 -5.19 10.65 -4.34
C VAL A 64 -6.27 11.57 -3.79
N ASN A 65 -6.29 12.82 -4.27
CA ASN A 65 -7.27 13.82 -3.85
C ASN A 65 -7.41 13.90 -2.32
N GLN A 66 -6.28 13.87 -1.60
CA GLN A 66 -6.29 14.10 -0.15
C GLN A 66 -7.08 13.03 0.65
N ASN A 67 -7.22 11.82 0.11
CA ASN A 67 -7.91 10.69 0.75
C ASN A 67 -7.15 10.12 1.97
N ILE A 68 -5.81 10.23 1.98
CA ILE A 68 -4.94 9.88 3.10
C ILE A 68 -4.49 11.17 3.76
N LYS A 69 -4.78 11.31 5.06
CA LYS A 69 -4.44 12.51 5.85
C LYS A 69 -4.12 12.13 7.28
N VAL A 70 -3.13 12.80 7.84
CA VAL A 70 -2.94 12.85 9.29
C VAL A 70 -3.91 13.92 9.79
N ILE A 71 -4.87 13.51 10.63
CA ILE A 71 -5.92 14.41 11.13
C ILE A 71 -5.42 15.14 12.36
N ASP A 72 -4.83 14.38 13.28
CA ASP A 72 -4.23 14.87 14.51
C ASP A 72 -2.98 14.04 14.85
N GLU A 73 -2.44 14.23 16.06
CA GLU A 73 -1.24 13.54 16.55
C GLU A 73 -1.40 12.01 16.63
N HIS A 74 -2.64 11.51 16.67
CA HIS A 74 -2.99 10.13 16.97
C HIS A 74 -3.93 9.49 15.95
N HIS A 75 -4.43 10.20 14.94
CA HIS A 75 -5.42 9.70 13.99
C HIS A 75 -5.01 9.88 12.53
N LEU A 76 -4.96 8.75 11.82
CA LEU A 76 -4.66 8.66 10.40
C LEU A 76 -5.92 8.30 9.64
N LYS A 77 -6.31 9.13 8.68
CA LYS A 77 -7.35 8.80 7.72
C LYS A 77 -6.78 7.94 6.60
N LEU A 78 -7.35 6.77 6.39
CA LEU A 78 -7.05 5.87 5.29
C LEU A 78 -8.29 5.69 4.39
N PRO A 79 -8.10 5.45 3.08
CA PRO A 79 -9.21 5.16 2.18
C PRO A 79 -9.89 3.84 2.58
N LYS A 80 -11.22 3.81 2.53
CA LYS A 80 -12.11 2.70 2.91
C LYS A 80 -12.12 2.33 4.40
N LEU A 81 -10.96 2.37 5.06
CA LEU A 81 -10.83 2.07 6.50
C LEU A 81 -11.28 3.23 7.41
N GLY A 82 -11.26 4.48 6.91
CA GLY A 82 -11.67 5.63 7.71
C GLY A 82 -10.57 6.13 8.64
N GLN A 83 -10.94 6.58 9.83
CA GLN A 83 -10.01 7.10 10.83
C GLN A 83 -9.43 5.95 11.66
N VAL A 84 -8.11 5.88 11.75
CA VAL A 84 -7.38 4.84 12.46
C VAL A 84 -6.48 5.49 13.49
N TYR A 85 -6.59 5.02 14.74
CA TYR A 85 -5.71 5.45 15.81
C TYR A 85 -4.29 4.90 15.58
N PHE A 86 -3.28 5.75 15.75
CA PHE A 86 -1.87 5.39 15.74
C PHE A 86 -1.14 6.09 16.88
N ARG A 87 -0.06 5.47 17.35
CA ARG A 87 0.84 6.08 18.32
C ARG A 87 2.12 6.48 17.59
N ALA A 88 2.32 7.77 17.33
CA ALA A 88 3.61 8.27 16.86
C ALA A 88 4.10 9.40 17.75
N GLY A 89 5.42 9.50 17.94
CA GLY A 89 6.02 10.59 18.69
C GLY A 89 6.29 11.85 17.88
N ARG A 90 5.81 11.95 16.62
CA ARG A 90 6.06 13.09 15.74
C ARG A 90 4.82 13.47 14.93
N ILE A 91 4.55 14.76 14.89
CA ILE A 91 3.57 15.35 13.98
C ILE A 91 4.17 15.33 12.57
N LEU A 92 3.42 14.76 11.65
CA LEU A 92 3.80 14.64 10.25
C LEU A 92 3.26 15.85 9.49
N THR A 93 4.11 16.85 9.26
CA THR A 93 3.77 18.05 8.48
C THR A 93 4.17 17.87 7.02
N GLY A 94 3.23 18.12 6.10
CA GLY A 94 3.46 18.08 4.65
C GLY A 94 2.45 17.27 3.87
N LYS A 95 2.65 17.20 2.54
CA LYS A 95 1.74 16.51 1.64
C LYS A 95 2.03 15.01 1.62
N VAL A 96 1.06 14.21 2.08
CA VAL A 96 1.17 12.74 2.02
C VAL A 96 1.14 12.27 0.56
N ARG A 97 2.10 11.42 0.20
CA ARG A 97 2.22 10.79 -1.13
C ARG A 97 1.71 9.35 -1.16
N ARG A 98 2.05 8.56 -0.13
CA ARG A 98 1.58 7.18 0.04
C ARG A 98 1.62 6.77 1.50
N ALA A 99 0.78 5.81 1.86
CA ALA A 99 0.83 5.13 3.14
C ALA A 99 1.01 3.63 2.89
N THR A 100 1.92 3.00 3.63
CA THR A 100 2.12 1.56 3.65
C THR A 100 1.81 1.03 5.03
N VAL A 101 0.81 0.17 5.14
CA VAL A 101 0.50 -0.53 6.39
C VAL A 101 1.09 -1.92 6.31
N ARG A 102 1.84 -2.31 7.33
CA ARG A 102 2.44 -3.64 7.49
C ARG A 102 2.04 -4.26 8.82
N ILE A 103 1.95 -5.57 8.83
CA ILE A 103 1.80 -6.39 10.03
C ILE A 103 3.07 -7.21 10.24
N ASN A 104 3.48 -7.41 11.48
CA ASN A 104 4.56 -8.33 11.84
C ASN A 104 4.02 -9.68 12.33
N SER A 105 4.92 -10.63 12.60
CA SER A 105 4.55 -11.95 13.13
C SER A 105 3.91 -11.92 14.52
N GLN A 106 4.06 -10.83 15.25
CA GLN A 106 3.42 -10.62 16.56
C GLN A 106 2.03 -9.97 16.44
N GLY A 107 1.52 -9.76 15.22
CA GLY A 107 0.22 -9.12 14.98
C GLY A 107 0.21 -7.60 15.18
N GLN A 108 1.37 -6.97 15.35
CA GLN A 108 1.49 -5.53 15.52
C GLN A 108 1.46 -4.83 14.15
N TYR A 109 0.63 -3.80 14.04
CA TYR A 109 0.47 -2.99 12.85
C TYR A 109 1.37 -1.76 12.89
N TYR A 110 2.03 -1.48 11.76
CA TYR A 110 2.83 -0.28 11.57
C TYR A 110 2.42 0.40 10.28
N ALA A 111 2.26 1.73 10.34
CA ALA A 111 2.01 2.56 9.17
C ALA A 111 3.26 3.38 8.84
N THR A 112 3.77 3.23 7.62
CA THR A 112 4.82 4.09 7.06
C THR A 112 4.20 5.08 6.10
N ILE A 113 4.31 6.37 6.41
CA ILE A 113 3.74 7.44 5.62
C ILE A 113 4.89 8.14 4.88
N LEU A 114 4.81 8.18 3.56
CA LEU A 114 5.73 8.97 2.74
C LEU A 114 5.14 10.36 2.56
N ILE A 115 5.91 11.36 2.94
CA ILE A 115 5.54 12.77 2.85
C ILE A 115 6.52 13.45 1.91
N GLU A 116 6.00 14.33 1.08
CA GLU A 116 6.80 15.28 0.34
C GLU A 116 7.08 16.47 1.25
N GLY A 117 8.33 16.62 1.67
CA GLY A 117 8.77 17.76 2.44
C GLY A 117 8.95 18.98 1.53
N GLU A 118 8.55 20.15 2.02
CA GLU A 118 9.07 21.41 1.48
C GLU A 118 10.52 21.56 1.96
N LYS A 119 11.41 21.89 1.03
CA LYS A 119 12.79 22.28 1.33
C LYS A 119 12.81 23.71 1.85
#